data_AF-A0A4P6MMM2-F1
#
_entry.id   AF-A0A4P6MMM2-F1
#
_cell.length_a   1.000
_cell.length_b   1.000
_cell.length_c   1.000
_cell.angle_alpha   90.00
_cell.angle_beta   90.00
_cell.angle_gamma   90.00
#
_symmetry.space_group_name_H-M   'P 1'
#
loop_
_entity.id
_entity.type
_entity.pdbx_description
1 polymer ?
#
loop_
_entity_poly.entity_id
_entity_poly.type
_entity_poly.pdbx_seq_one_letter_code
_entity_poly.pdbx_strand_id
1 'polypeptide(L)'
;MVAEPQEPTGRFTTATEVKPILSATKASWISTREWEGQDLIYVTQLWSWRCGLLQMQVSVNGGPMQIWPMPPCHIDQQAPNAILESDGLPYAAFPLGSVQSVDVMLVFDDLSTDTASYDGNGVMRP
;
A
#
# COMPACT_ATOMS: atom_id res chain seq x y z
N MET A 1 13.01 -13.78 7.99
CA MET A 1 12.76 -13.08 6.72
C MET A 1 14.05 -13.12 5.93
N VAL A 2 13.99 -13.41 4.64
CA VAL A 2 15.15 -13.46 3.73
C VAL A 2 14.76 -12.65 2.50
N ALA A 3 15.68 -11.83 1.99
CA ALA A 3 15.45 -11.04 0.79
C ALA A 3 15.29 -11.94 -0.44
N GLU A 4 14.38 -11.58 -1.34
CA GLU A 4 14.15 -12.30 -2.59
C GLU A 4 15.13 -11.86 -3.70
N PRO A 5 15.38 -12.70 -4.72
CA PRO A 5 16.16 -12.31 -5.89
C PRO A 5 15.57 -11.10 -6.62
N GLN A 6 16.43 -10.14 -6.95
CA GLN A 6 16.02 -8.83 -7.48
C GLN A 6 16.23 -8.68 -9.00
N GLU A 7 16.13 -9.79 -9.75
CA GLU A 7 16.28 -9.75 -11.19
C GLU A 7 15.08 -9.06 -11.84
N PRO A 8 15.27 -8.00 -12.67
CA PRO A 8 14.17 -7.35 -13.33
C PRO A 8 13.41 -8.32 -14.23
N THR A 9 12.11 -8.45 -14.00
CA THR A 9 11.26 -9.40 -14.72
C THR A 9 10.58 -8.78 -15.94
N GLY A 10 10.53 -7.45 -16.01
CA GLY A 10 9.68 -6.70 -16.93
C GLY A 10 8.20 -6.74 -16.57
N ARG A 11 7.85 -7.30 -15.39
CA ARG A 11 6.47 -7.53 -14.93
C ARG A 11 6.15 -6.85 -13.60
N PHE A 12 7.10 -6.06 -13.06
CA PHE A 12 6.96 -5.32 -11.81
C PHE A 12 6.65 -6.22 -10.61
N THR A 13 7.39 -7.32 -10.48
CA THR A 13 7.25 -8.29 -9.39
C THR A 13 8.47 -8.35 -8.49
N THR A 14 9.27 -7.28 -8.47
CA THR A 14 10.46 -7.16 -7.63
C THR A 14 10.56 -5.76 -7.04
N ALA A 15 11.20 -5.61 -5.88
CA ALA A 15 11.49 -4.29 -5.32
C ALA A 15 12.30 -3.42 -6.27
N THR A 16 13.26 -3.99 -7.01
CA THR A 16 14.05 -3.25 -8.00
C THR A 16 13.19 -2.53 -9.04
N GLU A 17 12.08 -3.15 -9.46
CA GLU A 17 11.15 -2.58 -10.44
C GLU A 17 10.12 -1.64 -9.79
N VAL A 18 9.60 -2.01 -8.61
CA VAL A 18 8.46 -1.35 -7.96
C VAL A 18 8.86 -0.15 -7.11
N LYS A 19 9.96 -0.27 -6.35
CA LYS A 19 10.41 0.76 -5.41
C LYS A 19 10.55 2.15 -6.01
N PRO A 20 11.20 2.37 -7.17
CA PRO A 20 11.28 3.73 -7.74
C PRO A 20 9.91 4.33 -8.07
N ILE A 21 8.94 3.49 -8.45
CA ILE A 21 7.56 3.92 -8.72
C ILE A 21 6.91 4.36 -7.42
N LEU A 22 6.92 3.51 -6.40
CA LEU A 22 6.30 3.82 -5.11
C LEU A 22 6.96 5.02 -4.43
N SER A 23 8.29 5.15 -4.47
CA SER A 23 8.96 6.33 -3.94
C SER A 23 8.59 7.62 -4.69
N ALA A 24 8.36 7.56 -6.01
CA ALA A 24 7.91 8.71 -6.80
C ALA A 24 6.43 9.06 -6.57
N THR A 25 5.61 8.09 -6.16
CA THR A 25 4.16 8.25 -5.99
C THR A 25 3.71 8.28 -4.53
N LYS A 26 4.60 8.60 -3.59
CA LYS A 26 4.27 8.67 -2.15
C LYS A 26 3.02 9.50 -1.87
N ALA A 27 2.87 10.64 -2.55
CA ALA A 27 1.70 11.50 -2.37
C ALA A 27 0.36 10.83 -2.72
N SER A 28 0.37 9.66 -3.36
CA SER A 28 -0.81 8.92 -3.81
C SER A 28 -0.88 7.49 -3.28
N TRP A 29 -0.05 7.09 -2.32
CA TRP A 29 -0.15 5.74 -1.74
C TRP A 29 -1.51 5.50 -1.09
N ILE A 30 -2.06 6.54 -0.45
CA ILE A 30 -3.40 6.49 0.11
C ILE A 30 -4.31 7.57 -0.47
N SER A 31 -5.61 7.37 -0.29
CA SER A 31 -6.63 8.40 -0.43
C SER A 31 -7.67 8.18 0.68
N THR A 32 -8.20 9.25 1.24
CA THR A 32 -9.29 9.17 2.20
C THR A 32 -10.59 9.67 1.60
N ARG A 33 -11.72 9.12 2.04
CA ARG A 33 -13.06 9.52 1.59
C ARG A 33 -14.09 9.26 2.68
N GLU A 34 -14.97 10.21 2.91
CA GLU A 34 -16.19 9.98 3.68
C GLU A 34 -17.24 9.29 2.78
N TRP A 35 -17.75 8.13 3.21
CA TRP A 35 -18.77 7.38 2.49
C TRP A 35 -19.67 6.61 3.47
N GLU A 36 -20.99 6.67 3.28
CA GLU A 36 -21.98 5.93 4.08
C GLU A 36 -21.80 6.05 5.61
N GLY A 37 -21.36 7.21 6.09
CA GLY A 37 -21.14 7.46 7.53
C GLY A 37 -19.85 6.82 8.07
N GLN A 38 -18.86 6.60 7.22
CA GLN A 38 -17.55 6.06 7.56
C GLN A 38 -16.44 6.88 6.89
N ASP A 39 -15.27 6.92 7.52
CA ASP A 39 -14.04 7.36 6.88
C ASP A 39 -13.39 6.13 6.23
N LEU A 40 -13.20 6.16 4.91
CA LEU A 40 -12.52 5.11 4.18
C LEU A 40 -11.09 5.54 3.88
N ILE A 41 -10.13 4.65 4.13
CA ILE A 41 -8.73 4.82 3.73
C ILE A 41 -8.44 3.81 2.63
N TYR A 42 -8.27 4.29 1.41
CA TYR A 42 -7.94 3.50 0.22
C TYR A 42 -6.43 3.33 0.08
N VAL A 43 -6.01 2.12 -0.29
CA VAL A 43 -4.63 1.71 -0.61
C VAL A 43 -4.53 1.11 -2.01
N THR A 44 -5.51 1.40 -2.89
CA THR A 44 -5.59 0.87 -4.26
C THR A 44 -4.32 1.09 -5.07
N GLN A 45 -3.66 2.24 -4.87
CA GLN A 45 -2.41 2.55 -5.53
C GLN A 45 -1.30 1.57 -5.10
N LEU A 46 -1.17 1.28 -3.81
CA LEU A 46 -0.20 0.32 -3.29
C LEU A 46 -0.49 -1.10 -3.78
N TRP A 47 -1.76 -1.51 -3.80
CA TRP A 47 -2.17 -2.81 -4.35
C TRP A 47 -1.80 -3.00 -5.82
N SER A 48 -1.76 -1.90 -6.58
CA SER A 48 -1.38 -1.90 -8.01
C SER A 48 0.13 -2.10 -8.23
N TRP A 49 0.93 -2.16 -7.16
CA TRP A 49 2.36 -2.44 -7.18
C TRP A 49 2.79 -3.44 -6.10
N ARG A 50 1.84 -4.16 -5.49
CA ARG A 50 2.07 -5.03 -4.33
C ARG A 50 3.09 -6.14 -4.57
N CYS A 51 3.35 -6.53 -5.82
CA CYS A 51 4.20 -7.66 -6.13
C CYS A 51 5.69 -7.41 -5.93
N GLY A 52 6.11 -6.16 -5.68
CA GLY A 52 7.45 -5.85 -5.16
C GLY A 52 7.48 -5.61 -3.65
N LEU A 53 6.35 -5.86 -2.96
CA LEU A 53 6.20 -5.63 -1.52
C LEU A 53 6.12 -6.96 -0.78
N LEU A 54 6.86 -7.04 0.31
CA LEU A 54 6.68 -8.09 1.31
C LEU A 54 5.51 -7.75 2.24
N GLN A 55 5.36 -6.48 2.61
CA GLN A 55 4.40 -6.06 3.62
C GLN A 55 4.00 -4.59 3.51
N MET A 56 2.75 -4.30 3.87
CA MET A 56 2.23 -2.96 4.10
C MET A 56 1.80 -2.83 5.56
N GLN A 57 2.31 -1.82 6.25
CA GLN A 57 1.93 -1.48 7.61
C GLN A 57 1.32 -0.09 7.65
N VAL A 58 0.22 0.06 8.39
CA VAL A 58 -0.50 1.32 8.53
C VAL A 58 -0.76 1.59 10.00
N SER A 59 -0.48 2.81 10.44
CA SER A 59 -0.93 3.36 11.72
C SER A 59 -1.93 4.47 11.46
N VAL A 60 -2.99 4.51 12.27
CA VAL A 60 -4.01 5.56 12.22
C VAL A 60 -3.97 6.29 13.56
N ASN A 61 -3.95 7.63 13.52
CA ASN A 61 -3.95 8.53 14.68
C ASN A 61 -2.81 8.25 15.69
N GLY A 62 -1.63 7.87 15.20
CA GLY A 62 -0.48 7.55 16.06
C GLY A 62 -0.65 6.26 16.87
N GLY A 63 -1.61 5.41 16.50
CA GLY A 63 -1.77 4.07 17.06
C GLY A 63 -0.62 3.12 16.70
N PRO A 64 -0.68 1.85 17.13
CA PRO A 64 0.30 0.85 16.72
C PRO A 64 0.26 0.63 15.20
N MET A 65 1.43 0.38 14.60
CA MET A 65 1.51 -0.08 13.22
C MET A 65 0.82 -1.44 13.08
N GLN A 66 -0.15 -1.53 12.19
CA GLN A 66 -0.89 -2.75 11.90
C GLN A 66 -0.57 -3.23 10.49
N ILE A 67 -0.36 -4.54 10.35
CA ILE A 67 -0.18 -5.16 9.03
C ILE A 67 -1.52 -5.16 8.31
N TRP A 68 -1.60 -4.47 7.19
CA TRP A 68 -2.78 -4.52 6.34
C TRP A 68 -2.59 -5.62 5.30
N PRO A 69 -3.63 -6.45 5.07
CA PRO A 69 -3.53 -7.56 4.13
C PRO A 69 -3.32 -7.03 2.71
N MET A 70 -2.44 -7.71 1.97
CA MET A 70 -2.31 -7.55 0.53
C MET A 70 -2.70 -8.89 -0.12
N PRO A 71 -3.51 -8.87 -1.18
CA PRO A 71 -3.85 -10.10 -1.90
C PRO A 71 -2.60 -10.68 -2.58
N PRO A 72 -2.57 -11.99 -2.87
CA PRO A 72 -1.47 -12.60 -3.59
C PRO A 72 -1.30 -11.99 -4.99
N CYS A 73 -0.12 -12.14 -5.56
CA CYS A 73 0.16 -11.74 -6.93
C CYS A 73 -0.38 -12.75 -7.94
N HIS A 74 -0.91 -12.24 -9.05
CA HIS A 74 -1.43 -13.06 -10.15
C HIS A 74 -0.28 -13.42 -11.12
N ILE A 75 0.73 -14.12 -10.62
CA ILE A 75 2.00 -14.40 -11.34
C ILE A 75 1.82 -15.18 -12.66
N ASP A 76 0.70 -15.86 -12.80
CA ASP A 76 0.26 -16.60 -13.98
C ASP A 76 -0.41 -15.71 -15.05
N GLN A 77 -0.76 -14.45 -14.72
CA GLN A 77 -1.42 -13.52 -15.63
C GLN A 77 -0.48 -12.48 -16.22
N GLN A 78 -0.83 -11.89 -17.36
CA GLN A 78 0.00 -10.90 -18.04
C GLN A 78 0.30 -9.67 -17.15
N ALA A 79 -0.62 -9.28 -16.27
CA ALA A 79 -0.47 -8.19 -15.32
C ALA A 79 -0.54 -8.73 -13.87
N PRO A 80 0.59 -9.13 -13.24
CA PRO A 80 0.58 -9.74 -11.91
C PRO A 80 0.00 -8.86 -10.80
N ASN A 81 0.14 -7.55 -10.95
CA ASN A 81 -0.37 -6.55 -10.01
C ASN A 81 -1.83 -6.15 -10.27
N ALA A 82 -2.53 -6.77 -11.23
CA ALA A 82 -3.95 -6.50 -11.42
C ALA A 82 -4.72 -6.72 -10.10
N ILE A 83 -5.72 -5.87 -9.86
CA ILE A 83 -6.64 -6.01 -8.73
C ILE A 83 -7.93 -6.61 -9.30
N LEU A 84 -8.26 -7.81 -8.86
CA LEU A 84 -9.45 -8.55 -9.27
C LEU A 84 -10.53 -8.45 -8.20
N GLU A 85 -11.78 -8.74 -8.57
CA GLU A 85 -12.89 -8.80 -7.61
C GLU A 85 -12.62 -9.81 -6.48
N SER A 86 -11.95 -10.92 -6.79
CA SER A 86 -11.57 -11.96 -5.83
C SER A 86 -10.53 -11.50 -4.79
N ASP A 87 -9.83 -10.39 -5.05
CA ASP A 87 -8.80 -9.85 -4.15
C ASP A 87 -9.40 -9.10 -2.95
N GLY A 88 -10.71 -8.82 -3.00
CA GLY A 88 -11.42 -8.07 -1.97
C GLY A 88 -11.27 -6.56 -2.14
N LEU A 89 -11.38 -5.85 -1.02
CA LEU A 89 -11.50 -4.39 -1.02
C LEU A 89 -10.15 -3.74 -0.64
N PRO A 90 -9.61 -2.83 -1.48
CA PRO A 90 -8.35 -2.12 -1.19
C PRO A 90 -8.57 -0.93 -0.25
N TYR A 91 -9.42 -1.07 0.76
CA TYR A 91 -9.67 -0.02 1.75
C TYR A 91 -10.06 -0.61 3.10
N ALA A 92 -9.83 0.17 4.15
CA ALA A 92 -10.37 -0.07 5.48
C ALA A 92 -11.34 1.05 5.86
N ALA A 93 -12.37 0.70 6.62
CA ALA A 93 -13.39 1.63 7.09
C ALA A 93 -13.19 1.96 8.57
N PHE A 94 -13.33 3.23 8.91
CA PHE A 94 -13.21 3.78 10.24
C PHE A 94 -14.48 4.57 10.59
N PRO A 95 -14.76 4.83 11.88
CA PRO A 95 -15.86 5.71 12.27
C PRO A 95 -15.74 7.08 11.59
N LEU A 96 -16.87 7.68 11.21
CA LEU A 96 -16.89 9.01 10.57
C LEU A 96 -16.16 10.06 11.41
N GLY A 97 -15.30 10.85 10.76
CA GLY A 97 -14.52 11.93 11.37
C GLY A 97 -13.46 11.45 12.39
N SER A 98 -13.11 10.16 12.37
CA SER A 98 -12.13 9.61 13.29
C SER A 98 -10.70 9.65 12.73
N VAL A 99 -10.52 9.69 11.41
CA VAL A 99 -9.18 9.66 10.80
C VAL A 99 -8.57 11.07 10.77
N GLN A 100 -7.49 11.27 11.52
CA GLN A 100 -6.79 12.56 11.65
C GLN A 100 -5.37 12.52 11.07
N SER A 101 -4.72 11.37 11.17
CA SER A 101 -3.42 11.10 10.55
C SER A 101 -3.28 9.64 10.19
N VAL A 102 -2.50 9.38 9.14
CA VAL A 102 -2.19 8.04 8.67
C VAL A 102 -0.70 7.95 8.41
N ASP A 103 -0.03 6.96 8.99
CA ASP A 103 1.37 6.66 8.71
C ASP A 103 1.44 5.31 8.00
N VAL A 104 2.18 5.26 6.90
CA VAL A 104 2.36 4.05 6.09
C VAL A 104 3.83 3.68 6.07
N MET A 105 4.12 2.41 6.34
CA MET A 105 5.43 1.81 6.15
C MET A 105 5.31 0.62 5.19
N LEU A 106 6.07 0.67 4.12
CA LEU A 106 6.22 -0.42 3.17
C LEU A 106 7.49 -1.20 3.48
N VAL A 107 7.39 -2.52 3.43
CA VAL A 107 8.54 -3.44 3.41
C VAL A 107 8.56 -4.06 2.03
N PHE A 108 9.65 -3.84 1.30
CA PHE A 108 9.88 -4.40 -0.02
C PHE A 108 10.38 -5.85 0.09
N ASP A 109 10.28 -6.61 -1.00
CA ASP A 109 10.76 -8.01 -1.05
C ASP A 109 12.29 -8.16 -0.89
N ASP A 110 13.05 -7.07 -1.08
CA ASP A 110 14.48 -6.95 -0.76
C ASP A 110 14.75 -6.59 0.71
N LEU A 111 13.71 -6.53 1.55
CA LEU A 111 13.71 -6.11 2.95
C LEU A 111 14.04 -4.63 3.19
N SER A 112 14.24 -3.83 2.14
CA SER A 112 14.29 -2.39 2.31
C SER A 112 12.92 -1.85 2.70
N THR A 113 12.90 -0.64 3.25
CA THR A 113 11.66 -0.01 3.72
C THR A 113 11.51 1.39 3.17
N ASP A 114 10.27 1.84 3.03
CA ASP A 114 9.96 3.24 2.75
C ASP A 114 8.71 3.67 3.53
N THR A 115 8.66 4.94 3.92
CA THR A 115 7.62 5.49 4.79
C THR A 115 7.04 6.79 4.26
N ALA A 116 5.78 7.05 4.59
CA ALA A 116 5.11 8.31 4.33
C ALA A 116 4.00 8.56 5.37
N SER A 117 3.77 9.84 5.67
CA SER A 117 2.74 10.29 6.62
C SER A 117 1.75 11.20 5.91
N TYR A 118 0.48 11.11 6.30
CA TYR A 118 -0.63 11.84 5.69
C TYR A 118 -1.52 12.45 6.77
N ASP A 119 -2.21 13.54 6.44
CA ASP A 119 -3.33 14.03 7.24
C ASP A 119 -4.63 13.25 6.98
N GLY A 120 -5.69 13.59 7.73
CA GLY A 120 -7.01 12.93 7.59
C GLY A 120 -7.66 13.09 6.21
N ASN A 121 -7.22 14.05 5.40
CA ASN A 121 -7.66 14.24 4.02
C ASN A 121 -6.81 13.46 3.01
N GLY A 122 -5.86 12.65 3.48
CA GLY A 122 -4.95 11.90 2.64
C GLY A 122 -3.86 12.76 1.99
N VAL A 123 -3.64 13.99 2.46
CA VAL A 123 -2.57 14.85 1.94
C VAL A 123 -1.26 14.47 2.64
N MET A 124 -0.25 14.13 1.82
CA MET A 124 1.07 13.76 2.33
C MET A 124 1.72 14.94 3.07
N ARG A 125 2.29 14.64 4.23
CA ARG A 125 3.07 15.58 5.05
C ARG A 125 4.56 15.54 4.65
N PRO A 126 5.26 16.68 4.75
CA PRO A 126 6.70 16.75 4.50
C PRO A 126 7.53 15.88 5.46
#